data_AF-A0A970FSF9-F1
#
_entry.id   AF-A0A970FSF9-F1
#
_cell.length_a   1.000
_cell.length_b   1.000
_cell.length_c   1.000
_cell.angle_alpha   90.00
_cell.angle_beta   90.00
_cell.angle_gamma   90.00
#
_symmetry.space_group_name_H-M   'P 1'
#
loop_
_entity.id
_entity.type
_entity.pdbx_description
1 polymer ?
#
loop_
_entity_poly.entity_id
_entity_poly.type
_entity_poly.pdbx_seq_one_letter_code
_entity_poly.pdbx_strand_id
1 'polypeptide(L)'
;GDDFVVLGLCGAGGDQSPRDLIRRSANKKRRTDPNMFGLDGAIELGGRVAAVVLDKLAEASQATQDSALIRHDVITLDFPLRRVTIAERDQARRQFDAYIAQSGKTVFDTSDMSALHIFGGILERFEKQQNTQFYTTEIHVARLGAIAFATNPFELFLDFANQIKALSDAEQTFIIQLACDSGGYLPTAKAERGSHYSAYVSSGLTGHEGGALLVRKTVDTIKKFWEDA
;
A
#
# COMPACT_ATOMS: atom_id res chain seq x y z
N GLY A 1 -26.32 9.80 14.59
CA GLY A 1 -27.53 9.93 13.75
C GLY A 1 -27.09 10.28 12.35
N ASP A 2 -28.02 10.70 11.51
CA ASP A 2 -27.75 10.97 10.08
C ASP A 2 -26.72 12.10 9.86
N ASP A 3 -26.52 12.96 10.86
CA ASP A 3 -25.53 14.04 10.85
C ASP A 3 -24.10 13.59 11.21
N PHE A 4 -23.90 12.33 11.61
CA PHE A 4 -22.58 11.81 11.99
C PHE A 4 -21.86 11.23 10.78
N VAL A 5 -20.93 12.00 10.23
CA VAL A 5 -20.13 11.60 9.06
C VAL A 5 -18.81 10.96 9.51
N VAL A 6 -18.55 9.74 9.02
CA VAL A 6 -17.27 9.06 9.24
C VAL A 6 -16.44 9.15 7.97
N LEU A 7 -15.26 9.76 8.08
CA LEU A 7 -14.26 9.76 7.01
C LEU A 7 -13.27 8.60 7.21
N GLY A 8 -13.36 7.59 6.35
CA GLY A 8 -12.42 6.47 6.35
C GLY A 8 -11.08 6.88 5.71
N LEU A 9 -10.05 7.03 6.54
CA LEU A 9 -8.68 7.28 6.07
C LEU A 9 -7.88 5.98 6.10
N CYS A 10 -7.63 5.40 4.93
CA CYS A 10 -6.88 4.14 4.82
C CYS A 10 -5.39 4.39 5.11
N GLY A 11 -4.91 3.99 6.28
CA GLY A 11 -3.48 3.98 6.62
C GLY A 11 -2.70 2.98 5.78
N ALA A 12 -1.36 2.95 5.92
CA ALA A 12 -0.53 1.95 5.25
C ALA A 12 -0.93 0.51 5.63
N GLY A 13 -1.07 -0.36 4.63
CA GLY A 13 -1.58 -1.70 4.82
C GLY A 13 -1.18 -2.71 3.75
N GLY A 14 -0.22 -2.39 2.88
CA GLY A 14 0.19 -3.26 1.76
C GLY A 14 0.82 -4.60 2.18
N ASP A 15 1.22 -4.73 3.44
CA ASP A 15 1.72 -5.96 4.05
C ASP A 15 0.87 -6.42 5.25
N GLN A 16 -0.34 -5.88 5.39
CA GLN A 16 -1.27 -6.24 6.47
C GLN A 16 -2.42 -7.11 5.95
N SER A 17 -2.91 -8.01 6.81
CA SER A 17 -4.12 -8.76 6.55
C SER A 17 -5.10 -8.59 7.71
N PRO A 18 -6.40 -8.33 7.45
CA PRO A 18 -7.41 -8.30 8.50
C PRO A 18 -7.71 -9.69 9.08
N ARG A 19 -7.09 -10.74 8.54
CA ARG A 19 -7.31 -12.13 8.91
C ARG A 19 -6.23 -12.61 9.86
N ASP A 20 -6.60 -13.42 10.83
CA ASP A 20 -5.66 -14.27 11.54
C ASP A 20 -5.00 -15.30 10.60
N LEU A 21 -3.79 -15.00 10.14
CA LEU A 21 -3.01 -15.89 9.27
C LEU A 21 -2.32 -17.03 10.03
N ILE A 22 -2.16 -16.92 11.35
CA ILE A 22 -1.39 -17.87 12.17
C ILE A 22 -2.25 -19.07 12.59
N ARG A 23 -3.49 -18.80 13.03
CA ARG A 23 -4.41 -19.84 13.50
C ARG A 23 -5.26 -20.43 12.37
N ARG A 24 -5.31 -19.81 11.19
CA ARG A 24 -6.01 -20.38 10.03
C ARG A 24 -5.43 -21.74 9.64
N SER A 25 -6.28 -22.76 9.54
CA SER A 25 -5.89 -24.12 9.19
C SER A 25 -6.99 -24.83 8.41
N ALA A 26 -6.62 -25.52 7.33
CA ALA A 26 -7.54 -26.37 6.57
C ALA A 26 -7.90 -27.66 7.31
N ASN A 27 -7.01 -28.15 8.17
CA ASN A 27 -7.08 -29.50 8.74
C ASN A 27 -7.44 -29.51 10.24
N LYS A 28 -7.40 -28.35 10.92
CA LYS A 28 -7.65 -28.25 12.36
C LYS A 28 -8.62 -27.13 12.65
N LYS A 29 -9.75 -27.45 13.28
CA LYS A 29 -10.67 -26.44 13.83
C LYS A 29 -9.97 -25.71 14.98
N ARG A 30 -9.76 -24.41 14.82
CA ARG A 30 -9.19 -23.51 15.84
C ARG A 30 -10.13 -22.34 16.03
N ARG A 31 -10.07 -21.69 17.20
CA ARG A 31 -10.71 -20.38 17.39
C ARG A 31 -9.92 -19.35 16.59
N THR A 32 -10.55 -18.79 15.57
CA THR A 32 -10.01 -17.81 14.63
C THR A 32 -11.09 -16.78 14.32
N ASP A 33 -10.72 -15.71 13.63
CA ASP A 33 -11.66 -14.72 13.08
C ASP A 33 -12.76 -15.36 12.21
N PRO A 34 -13.94 -14.72 12.13
CA PRO A 34 -14.99 -15.14 11.19
C PRO A 34 -14.53 -15.05 9.73
N ASN A 35 -15.42 -15.40 8.80
CA ASN A 35 -15.14 -15.20 7.38
C ASN A 35 -14.98 -13.69 7.07
N MET A 36 -13.73 -13.24 6.98
CA MET A 36 -13.38 -11.85 6.68
C MET A 36 -13.77 -11.39 5.26
N PHE A 37 -14.29 -12.28 4.41
CA PHE A 37 -14.87 -11.92 3.11
C PHE A 37 -16.39 -11.73 3.15
N GLY A 38 -17.04 -12.08 4.27
CA GLY A 38 -18.49 -12.02 4.42
C GLY A 38 -18.94 -10.96 5.41
N LEU A 39 -20.26 -10.87 5.59
CA LEU A 39 -20.89 -9.92 6.51
C LEU A 39 -20.37 -10.05 7.94
N ASP A 40 -20.18 -11.29 8.44
CA ASP A 40 -19.66 -11.53 9.79
C ASP A 40 -18.28 -10.90 10.01
N GLY A 41 -17.42 -10.95 8.99
CA GLY A 41 -16.12 -10.32 9.01
C GLY A 41 -16.19 -8.79 9.01
N ALA A 42 -17.09 -8.23 8.19
CA ALA A 42 -17.35 -6.80 8.17
C ALA A 42 -17.89 -6.29 9.52
N ILE A 43 -18.80 -7.04 10.16
CA ILE A 43 -19.32 -6.74 11.50
C ILE A 43 -18.19 -6.77 12.53
N GLU A 44 -17.36 -7.81 12.53
CA GLU A 44 -16.24 -7.94 13.46
C GLU A 44 -15.22 -6.78 13.32
N LEU A 45 -14.78 -6.50 12.09
CA LEU A 45 -13.82 -5.42 11.83
C LEU A 45 -14.42 -4.04 12.12
N GLY A 46 -15.66 -3.81 11.69
CA GLY A 46 -16.38 -2.57 11.98
C GLY A 46 -16.55 -2.36 13.48
N GLY A 47 -16.89 -3.40 14.23
CA GLY A 47 -16.97 -3.37 15.69
C GLY A 47 -15.64 -3.03 16.35
N ARG A 48 -14.53 -3.62 15.89
CA ARG A 48 -13.17 -3.30 16.41
C ARG A 48 -12.81 -1.83 16.18
N VAL A 49 -13.05 -1.30 14.98
CA VAL A 49 -12.77 0.10 14.66
C VAL A 49 -13.68 1.03 15.46
N ALA A 50 -14.99 0.75 15.49
CA ALA A 50 -15.97 1.55 16.20
C ALA A 50 -15.69 1.60 17.71
N ALA A 51 -15.28 0.49 18.32
CA ALA A 51 -14.94 0.44 19.74
C ALA A 51 -13.79 1.41 20.09
N VAL A 52 -12.74 1.45 19.26
CA VAL A 52 -11.61 2.38 19.47
C VAL A 52 -12.03 3.83 19.25
N VAL A 53 -12.82 4.10 18.21
CA VAL A 53 -13.31 5.46 17.94
C VAL A 53 -14.20 5.96 19.07
N LEU A 54 -15.14 5.14 19.54
CA LEU A 54 -16.06 5.50 20.63
C LEU A 54 -15.34 5.68 21.97
N ASP A 55 -14.32 4.86 22.26
CA ASP A 55 -13.47 5.02 23.45
C ASP A 55 -12.75 6.37 23.47
N LYS A 56 -12.28 6.85 22.32
CA LYS A 56 -11.54 8.13 22.21
C LYS A 56 -12.43 9.34 21.94
N LEU A 57 -13.70 9.14 21.60
CA LEU A 57 -14.59 10.23 21.21
C LEU A 57 -14.81 11.27 22.32
N ALA A 58 -14.91 10.83 23.58
CA ALA A 58 -15.13 11.73 24.70
C ALA A 58 -13.95 12.69 24.90
N GLU A 59 -12.72 12.18 24.85
CA GLU A 59 -11.49 12.97 24.93
C GLU A 59 -11.36 13.90 23.73
N ALA A 60 -11.55 13.39 22.51
CA ALA A 60 -11.46 14.17 21.28
C ALA A 60 -12.48 15.33 21.24
N SER A 61 -13.67 15.11 21.80
CA SER A 61 -14.74 16.12 21.84
C SER A 61 -14.44 17.29 22.79
N GLN A 62 -13.45 17.16 23.70
CA GLN A 62 -12.97 18.25 24.56
C GLN A 62 -11.80 19.03 23.95
N ALA A 63 -11.20 18.53 22.88
CA ALA A 63 -10.03 19.11 22.22
C ALA A 63 -10.40 19.76 20.86
N THR A 64 -11.61 20.28 20.73
CA THR A 64 -12.06 20.96 19.51
C THR A 64 -11.34 22.28 19.31
N GLN A 65 -11.02 22.61 18.06
CA GLN A 65 -10.36 23.86 17.71
C GLN A 65 -11.00 24.51 16.48
N ASP A 66 -11.40 25.79 16.63
CA ASP A 66 -12.08 26.56 15.59
C ASP A 66 -11.12 27.32 14.66
N SER A 67 -9.83 27.35 15.00
CA SER A 67 -8.78 27.97 14.19
C SER A 67 -7.53 27.10 14.14
N ALA A 68 -7.18 26.61 12.97
CA ALA A 68 -5.96 25.85 12.76
C ALA A 68 -5.20 26.41 11.56
N LEU A 69 -3.88 26.50 11.68
CA LEU A 69 -3.02 26.78 10.53
C LEU A 69 -3.18 25.64 9.53
N ILE A 70 -3.50 25.99 8.29
CA ILE A 70 -3.53 25.06 7.17
C ILE A 70 -2.39 25.42 6.23
N ARG A 71 -1.52 24.44 5.96
CA ARG A 71 -0.57 24.49 4.85
C ARG A 71 -0.78 23.25 4.01
N HIS A 72 -0.67 23.37 2.70
CA HIS A 72 -0.84 22.27 1.78
C HIS A 72 0.13 22.44 0.62
N ASP A 73 0.70 21.33 0.18
CA ASP A 73 1.56 21.25 -0.99
C ASP A 73 1.25 19.98 -1.78
N VAL A 74 1.39 20.08 -3.10
CA VAL A 74 1.27 18.96 -4.03
C VAL A 74 2.64 18.76 -4.66
N ILE A 75 3.22 17.58 -4.42
CA ILE A 75 4.50 17.22 -5.01
C ILE A 75 4.28 16.15 -6.08
N THR A 76 4.77 16.40 -7.29
CA THR A 76 4.83 15.40 -8.35
C THR A 76 6.17 14.68 -8.28
N LEU A 77 6.15 13.35 -8.18
CA LEU A 77 7.36 12.54 -8.08
C LEU A 77 7.46 11.55 -9.24
N ASP A 78 8.67 11.45 -9.79
CA ASP A 78 9.05 10.43 -10.77
C ASP A 78 9.60 9.20 -10.05
N PHE A 79 8.75 8.21 -9.80
CA PHE A 79 9.17 6.95 -9.19
C PHE A 79 9.89 6.09 -10.21
N PRO A 80 11.09 5.57 -9.91
CA PRO A 80 11.79 4.69 -10.83
C PRO A 80 10.97 3.42 -11.06
N LEU A 81 10.76 3.04 -12.31
CA LEU A 81 10.09 1.80 -12.63
C LEU A 81 10.94 0.63 -12.14
N ARG A 82 10.33 -0.33 -11.42
CA ARG A 82 11.04 -1.55 -11.02
C ARG A 82 11.39 -2.36 -12.26
N ARG A 83 12.67 -2.61 -12.47
CA ARG A 83 13.17 -3.26 -13.68
C ARG A 83 13.29 -4.77 -13.53
N VAL A 84 13.18 -5.44 -14.67
CA VAL A 84 13.42 -6.86 -14.90
C VAL A 84 14.71 -7.00 -15.70
N THR A 85 15.58 -7.90 -15.26
CA THR A 85 16.81 -8.26 -15.97
C THR A 85 16.53 -9.19 -17.14
N ILE A 86 17.46 -9.28 -18.09
CA ILE A 86 17.35 -10.25 -19.21
C ILE A 86 17.25 -11.68 -18.67
N ALA A 87 18.01 -12.02 -17.62
CA ALA A 87 17.98 -13.35 -17.02
C ALA A 87 16.61 -13.69 -16.42
N GLU A 88 15.99 -12.77 -15.68
CA GLU A 88 14.63 -12.93 -15.15
C GLU A 88 13.59 -13.07 -16.28
N ARG A 89 13.71 -12.25 -17.33
CA ARG A 89 12.84 -12.34 -18.51
C ARG A 89 12.95 -13.70 -19.20
N ASP A 90 14.17 -14.18 -19.42
CA ASP A 90 14.42 -15.46 -20.09
C ASP A 90 13.94 -16.64 -19.24
N GLN A 91 14.12 -16.56 -17.92
CA GLN A 91 13.58 -17.54 -17.01
C GLN A 91 12.04 -17.55 -17.02
N ALA A 92 11.41 -16.38 -16.93
CA ALA A 92 9.96 -16.26 -16.98
C ALA A 92 9.40 -16.79 -18.31
N ARG A 93 10.06 -16.50 -19.45
CA ARG A 93 9.68 -17.04 -20.76
C ARG A 93 9.70 -18.57 -20.77
N ARG A 94 10.78 -19.18 -20.29
CA ARG A 94 10.86 -20.66 -20.21
C ARG A 94 9.77 -21.25 -19.33
N GLN A 95 9.48 -20.64 -18.19
CA GLN A 95 8.44 -21.13 -17.27
C GLN A 95 7.02 -20.96 -17.86
N PHE A 96 6.77 -19.82 -18.52
CA PHE A 96 5.54 -19.57 -19.23
C PHE A 96 5.31 -20.62 -20.33
N ASP A 97 6.29 -20.78 -21.23
CA ASP A 97 6.17 -21.70 -22.36
C ASP A 97 6.06 -23.17 -21.90
N ALA A 98 6.79 -23.55 -20.84
CA ALA A 98 6.70 -24.88 -20.25
C ALA A 98 5.31 -25.17 -19.67
N TYR A 99 4.69 -24.19 -18.99
CA TYR A 99 3.33 -24.35 -18.46
C TYR A 99 2.32 -24.59 -19.60
N ILE A 100 2.38 -23.78 -20.65
CA ILE A 100 1.52 -23.91 -21.84
C ILE A 100 1.69 -25.30 -22.47
N ALA A 101 2.94 -25.71 -22.74
CA ALA A 101 3.24 -26.98 -23.38
C ALA A 101 2.78 -28.19 -22.54
N GLN A 102 2.97 -28.14 -21.22
CA GLN A 102 2.57 -29.21 -20.31
C GLN A 102 1.05 -29.27 -20.10
N SER A 103 0.35 -28.13 -20.18
CA SER A 103 -1.11 -28.09 -19.98
C SER A 103 -1.86 -28.90 -21.04
N GLY A 104 -1.38 -28.91 -22.29
CA GLY A 104 -2.10 -29.46 -23.45
C GLY A 104 -3.46 -28.78 -23.71
N LYS A 105 -3.75 -27.67 -23.03
CA LYS A 105 -5.04 -26.97 -23.12
C LYS A 105 -5.02 -26.00 -24.31
N THR A 106 -6.17 -25.89 -24.97
CA THR A 106 -6.43 -24.84 -25.97
C THR A 106 -7.27 -23.70 -25.40
N VAL A 107 -7.93 -23.92 -24.26
CA VAL A 107 -8.70 -22.92 -23.51
C VAL A 107 -8.15 -22.89 -22.08
N PHE A 108 -7.72 -21.72 -21.63
CA PHE A 108 -7.17 -21.50 -20.29
C PHE A 108 -8.24 -20.94 -19.35
N ASP A 109 -8.26 -21.46 -18.13
CA ASP A 109 -9.19 -21.05 -17.08
C ASP A 109 -8.56 -20.05 -16.10
N THR A 110 -9.31 -19.64 -15.08
CA THR A 110 -8.85 -18.67 -14.07
C THR A 110 -7.67 -19.16 -13.24
N SER A 111 -7.56 -20.47 -13.02
CA SER A 111 -6.43 -21.05 -12.29
C SER A 111 -5.17 -21.00 -13.13
N ASP A 112 -5.29 -21.28 -14.43
CA ASP A 112 -4.18 -21.14 -15.38
C ASP A 112 -3.69 -19.69 -15.46
N MET A 113 -4.61 -18.72 -15.55
CA MET A 113 -4.24 -17.31 -15.57
C MET A 113 -3.52 -16.90 -14.28
N SER A 114 -3.94 -17.41 -13.12
CA SER A 114 -3.25 -17.17 -11.86
C SER A 114 -1.84 -17.77 -11.83
N ALA A 115 -1.67 -18.98 -12.34
CA ALA A 115 -0.35 -19.64 -12.43
C ALA A 115 0.60 -18.90 -13.38
N LEU A 116 0.09 -18.37 -14.48
CA LEU A 116 0.86 -17.63 -15.49
C LEU A 116 1.09 -16.17 -15.13
N HIS A 117 0.31 -15.59 -14.21
CA HIS A 117 0.31 -14.15 -13.91
C HIS A 117 1.69 -13.60 -13.57
N ILE A 118 2.47 -14.31 -12.74
CA ILE A 118 3.80 -13.85 -12.32
C ILE A 118 4.75 -13.82 -13.53
N PHE A 119 4.78 -14.87 -14.34
CA PHE A 119 5.65 -14.94 -15.52
C PHE A 119 5.23 -13.92 -16.58
N GLY A 120 3.92 -13.84 -16.87
CA GLY A 120 3.37 -12.87 -17.80
C GLY A 120 3.69 -11.44 -17.39
N GLY A 121 3.52 -11.09 -16.11
CA GLY A 121 3.83 -9.75 -15.61
C GLY A 121 5.33 -9.42 -15.64
N ILE A 122 6.23 -10.39 -15.49
CA ILE A 122 7.68 -10.19 -15.70
C ILE A 122 7.97 -9.86 -17.17
N LEU A 123 7.37 -10.61 -18.10
CA LEU A 123 7.54 -10.40 -19.54
C LEU A 123 7.00 -9.02 -19.96
N GLU A 124 5.79 -8.67 -19.53
CA GLU A 124 5.16 -7.37 -19.77
C GLU A 124 6.01 -6.23 -19.19
N ARG A 125 6.54 -6.39 -17.97
CA ARG A 125 7.42 -5.38 -17.36
C ARG A 125 8.68 -5.17 -18.20
N PHE A 126 9.30 -6.26 -18.68
CA PHE A 126 10.51 -6.19 -19.48
C PHE A 126 10.29 -5.46 -20.82
N GLU A 127 9.12 -5.61 -21.44
CA GLU A 127 8.75 -4.87 -22.64
C GLU A 127 8.47 -3.38 -22.32
N LYS A 128 7.67 -3.12 -21.28
CA LYS A 128 7.31 -1.75 -20.87
C LYS A 128 8.54 -0.90 -20.51
N GLN A 129 9.50 -1.46 -19.78
CA GLN A 129 10.68 -0.73 -19.32
C GLN A 129 11.63 -0.27 -20.44
N GLN A 130 11.46 -0.75 -21.68
CA GLN A 130 12.27 -0.30 -22.82
C GLN A 130 11.96 1.16 -23.19
N ASN A 131 10.72 1.59 -22.97
CA ASN A 131 10.23 2.92 -23.34
C ASN A 131 9.72 3.73 -22.14
N THR A 132 9.63 3.12 -20.95
CA THR A 132 9.16 3.78 -19.73
C THR A 132 10.21 3.66 -18.63
N GLN A 133 10.70 4.81 -18.15
CA GLN A 133 11.68 4.85 -17.06
C GLN A 133 11.05 5.13 -15.70
N PHE A 134 9.99 5.93 -15.67
CA PHE A 134 9.37 6.42 -14.45
C PHE A 134 7.86 6.18 -14.45
N TYR A 135 7.34 6.07 -13.24
CA TYR A 135 5.92 6.21 -12.92
C TYR A 135 5.75 7.55 -12.20
N THR A 136 5.12 8.50 -12.87
CA THR A 136 4.97 9.88 -12.38
C THR A 136 3.59 10.07 -11.80
N THR A 137 3.49 10.55 -10.56
CA THR A 137 2.21 10.80 -9.91
C THR A 137 2.35 11.82 -8.79
N GLU A 138 1.22 12.35 -8.33
CA GLU A 138 1.16 13.38 -7.29
C GLU A 138 1.00 12.78 -5.89
N ILE A 139 1.54 13.50 -4.91
CA ILE A 139 1.37 13.26 -3.47
C ILE A 139 0.97 14.58 -2.83
N HIS A 140 -0.04 14.52 -1.98
CA HIS A 140 -0.51 15.65 -1.21
C HIS A 140 0.04 15.55 0.20
N VAL A 141 0.66 16.63 0.66
CA VAL A 141 1.10 16.77 2.04
C VAL A 141 0.42 18.01 2.61
N ALA A 142 -0.23 17.87 3.76
CA ALA A 142 -0.92 18.97 4.41
C ALA A 142 -0.60 19.03 5.90
N ARG A 143 -0.50 20.24 6.44
CA ARG A 143 -0.50 20.54 7.87
C ARG A 143 -1.88 21.06 8.26
N LEU A 144 -2.38 20.58 9.39
CA LEU A 144 -3.56 21.12 10.07
C LEU A 144 -3.20 21.31 11.54
N GLY A 145 -2.92 22.55 11.96
CA GLY A 145 -2.50 22.84 13.33
C GLY A 145 -1.20 22.12 13.68
N ALA A 146 -1.25 21.16 14.60
CA ALA A 146 -0.10 20.37 15.05
C ALA A 146 0.06 19.03 14.30
N ILE A 147 -0.90 18.64 13.45
CA ILE A 147 -0.86 17.37 12.73
C ILE A 147 -0.50 17.54 11.26
N ALA A 148 0.00 16.45 10.66
CA ALA A 148 0.26 16.34 9.23
C ALA A 148 -0.54 15.19 8.60
N PHE A 149 -0.92 15.38 7.33
CA PHE A 149 -1.47 14.35 6.46
C PHE A 149 -0.53 14.17 5.26
N ALA A 150 -0.30 12.92 4.85
CA ALA A 150 0.43 12.61 3.64
C ALA A 150 -0.28 11.49 2.86
N THR A 151 -0.64 11.78 1.61
CA THR A 151 -1.21 10.77 0.71
C THR A 151 -0.11 9.95 0.04
N ASN A 152 -0.46 8.77 -0.46
CA ASN A 152 0.39 8.04 -1.41
C ASN A 152 -0.46 7.14 -2.33
N PRO A 153 0.03 6.87 -3.55
CA PRO A 153 -0.71 6.12 -4.58
C PRO A 153 -0.56 4.60 -4.47
N PHE A 154 0.10 4.09 -3.44
CA PHE A 154 0.51 2.69 -3.35
C PHE A 154 -0.29 1.92 -2.29
N GLU A 155 -0.28 0.58 -2.39
CA GLU A 155 -0.46 -0.29 -1.23
C GLU A 155 0.86 -0.29 -0.43
N LEU A 156 0.98 0.68 0.48
CA LEU A 156 2.22 1.02 1.16
C LEU A 156 2.53 0.04 2.30
N PHE A 157 3.76 -0.46 2.35
CA PHE A 157 4.21 -1.29 3.47
C PHE A 157 4.39 -0.45 4.73
N LEU A 158 4.09 -1.05 5.88
CA LEU A 158 4.16 -0.35 7.17
C LEU A 158 5.52 0.29 7.45
N ASP A 159 6.60 -0.32 6.99
CA ASP A 159 7.96 0.15 7.21
C ASP A 159 8.15 1.61 6.73
N PHE A 160 7.75 1.93 5.50
CA PHE A 160 7.87 3.29 4.96
C PHE A 160 6.95 4.29 5.68
N ALA A 161 5.73 3.88 6.03
CA ALA A 161 4.81 4.72 6.79
C ALA A 161 5.34 5.03 8.20
N ASN A 162 5.98 4.05 8.85
CA ASN A 162 6.61 4.23 10.15
C ASN A 162 7.82 5.16 10.06
N GLN A 163 8.62 5.06 9.00
CA GLN A 163 9.72 6.01 8.75
C GLN A 163 9.20 7.45 8.61
N ILE A 164 8.15 7.68 7.80
CA ILE A 164 7.56 9.02 7.65
C ILE A 164 7.07 9.55 9.00
N LYS A 165 6.32 8.74 9.75
CA LYS A 165 5.81 9.14 11.07
C LYS A 165 6.93 9.45 12.07
N ALA A 166 7.98 8.64 12.10
CA ALA A 166 9.09 8.81 13.04
C ALA A 166 10.00 10.01 12.72
N LEU A 167 10.04 10.43 11.45
CA LEU A 167 10.89 11.53 10.98
C LEU A 167 10.12 12.85 10.77
N SER A 168 8.82 12.86 11.06
CA SER A 168 7.93 14.01 10.94
C SER A 168 8.08 14.95 12.13
N ASP A 169 8.02 16.25 11.88
CA ASP A 169 8.01 17.29 12.92
C ASP A 169 6.61 17.55 13.50
N ALA A 170 5.56 16.97 12.90
CA ALA A 170 4.20 17.05 13.40
C ALA A 170 4.02 16.15 14.63
N GLU A 171 3.19 16.57 15.60
CA GLU A 171 2.87 15.77 16.78
C GLU A 171 2.22 14.42 16.41
N GLN A 172 1.42 14.43 15.33
CA GLN A 172 0.88 13.22 14.74
C GLN A 172 0.87 13.34 13.22
N THR A 173 1.23 12.24 12.54
CA THR A 173 1.22 12.16 11.08
C THR A 173 0.32 11.03 10.61
N PHE A 174 -0.67 11.40 9.80
CA PHE A 174 -1.62 10.50 9.16
C PHE A 174 -1.12 10.16 7.77
N ILE A 175 -0.98 8.86 7.51
CA ILE A 175 -0.69 8.34 6.17
C ILE A 175 -2.01 7.92 5.55
N ILE A 176 -2.24 8.31 4.30
CA ILE A 176 -3.43 7.96 3.54
C ILE A 176 -2.97 7.27 2.25
N GLN A 177 -3.13 5.96 2.16
CA GLN A 177 -2.73 5.17 1.00
C GLN A 177 -3.85 5.06 -0.03
N LEU A 178 -3.53 4.52 -1.22
CA LEU A 178 -4.46 4.35 -2.33
C LEU A 178 -5.16 5.67 -2.73
N ALA A 179 -4.41 6.76 -2.67
CA ALA A 179 -4.88 8.10 -2.94
C ALA A 179 -4.13 8.71 -4.13
N CYS A 180 -4.80 9.60 -4.86
CA CYS A 180 -4.32 10.28 -6.07
C CYS A 180 -4.13 9.36 -7.30
N ASP A 181 -3.67 8.12 -7.12
CA ASP A 181 -3.46 7.16 -8.21
C ASP A 181 -3.39 5.70 -7.70
N SER A 182 -3.12 4.73 -8.59
CA SER A 182 -3.07 3.28 -8.32
C SER A 182 -1.72 2.67 -8.74
N GLY A 183 -0.67 2.91 -7.96
CA GLY A 183 0.70 2.44 -8.20
C GLY A 183 0.97 0.98 -7.83
N GLY A 184 -0.03 0.27 -7.30
CA GLY A 184 0.10 -1.10 -6.79
C GLY A 184 0.91 -1.18 -5.49
N TYR A 185 1.46 -2.35 -5.17
CA TYR A 185 2.24 -2.55 -3.96
C TYR A 185 3.58 -1.82 -3.99
N LEU A 186 3.96 -1.28 -2.84
CA LEU A 186 5.28 -0.68 -2.62
C LEU A 186 6.06 -1.44 -1.54
N PRO A 187 6.80 -2.49 -1.93
CA PRO A 187 7.50 -3.37 -1.01
C PRO A 187 8.84 -2.79 -0.53
N THR A 188 9.31 -3.29 0.62
CA THR A 188 10.69 -3.03 1.08
C THR A 188 11.70 -3.91 0.34
N ALA A 189 12.98 -3.56 0.40
CA ALA A 189 14.04 -4.37 -0.21
C ALA A 189 14.08 -5.80 0.36
N LYS A 190 13.74 -5.94 1.65
CA LYS A 190 13.63 -7.25 2.31
C LYS A 190 12.48 -8.08 1.74
N ALA A 191 11.32 -7.46 1.52
CA ALA A 191 10.15 -8.09 0.93
C ALA A 191 10.41 -8.55 -0.51
N GLU A 192 11.07 -7.71 -1.32
CA GLU A 192 11.48 -8.06 -2.69
C GLU A 192 12.38 -9.30 -2.73
N ARG A 193 13.40 -9.36 -1.87
CA ARG A 193 14.25 -10.56 -1.73
C ARG A 193 13.47 -11.79 -1.25
N GLY A 194 12.44 -11.58 -0.44
CA GLY A 194 11.56 -12.64 0.05
C GLY A 194 10.56 -13.17 -0.98
N SER A 195 10.32 -12.44 -2.08
CA SER A 195 9.48 -12.86 -3.22
C SER A 195 8.08 -13.37 -2.81
N HIS A 196 7.41 -12.65 -1.92
CA HIS A 196 5.98 -12.88 -1.66
C HIS A 196 5.10 -12.05 -2.59
N TYR A 197 3.78 -12.31 -2.60
CA TYR A 197 2.88 -11.78 -3.63
C TYR A 197 2.94 -10.24 -3.77
N SER A 198 2.83 -9.50 -2.68
CA SER A 198 2.94 -8.03 -2.65
C SER A 198 4.31 -7.49 -3.08
N ALA A 199 5.29 -8.35 -3.33
CA ALA A 199 6.65 -7.98 -3.70
C ALA A 199 7.06 -8.53 -5.07
N TYR A 200 6.14 -9.10 -5.86
CA TYR A 200 6.40 -9.42 -7.26
C TYR A 200 6.50 -8.16 -8.11
N VAL A 201 7.27 -8.23 -9.21
CA VAL A 201 7.38 -7.13 -10.17
C VAL A 201 6.05 -6.82 -10.86
N SER A 202 5.16 -7.82 -10.92
CA SER A 202 3.81 -7.73 -11.49
C SER A 202 2.80 -7.12 -10.52
N SER A 203 3.15 -6.99 -9.24
CA SER A 203 2.24 -6.50 -8.19
C SER A 203 2.40 -5.00 -7.89
N GLY A 204 3.40 -4.34 -8.47
CA GLY A 204 3.65 -2.92 -8.28
C GLY A 204 4.40 -2.29 -9.45
N LEU A 205 4.46 -0.95 -9.47
CA LEU A 205 5.18 -0.20 -10.51
C LEU A 205 6.63 0.11 -10.14
N THR A 206 6.88 0.42 -8.87
CA THR A 206 8.21 0.73 -8.35
C THR A 206 8.63 -0.28 -7.28
N GLY A 207 9.86 -0.14 -6.78
CA GLY A 207 10.43 -0.98 -5.74
C GLY A 207 10.85 -0.16 -4.53
N HIS A 208 11.68 -0.76 -3.68
CA HIS A 208 12.17 -0.14 -2.45
C HIS A 208 12.85 1.22 -2.66
N GLU A 209 13.46 1.46 -3.82
CA GLU A 209 14.03 2.77 -4.19
C GLU A 209 12.95 3.85 -4.30
N GLY A 210 11.79 3.52 -4.87
CA GLY A 210 10.63 4.40 -4.90
C GLY A 210 10.07 4.65 -3.50
N GLY A 211 10.11 3.65 -2.62
CA GLY A 211 9.72 3.82 -1.22
C GLY A 211 10.65 4.75 -0.45
N ALA A 212 11.97 4.63 -0.64
CA ALA A 212 12.93 5.56 -0.06
C ALA A 212 12.75 6.99 -0.60
N LEU A 213 12.43 7.14 -1.89
CA LEU A 213 12.10 8.44 -2.48
C LEU A 213 10.84 9.04 -1.87
N LEU A 214 9.76 8.25 -1.73
CA LEU A 214 8.50 8.65 -1.10
C LEU A 214 8.75 9.17 0.31
N VAL A 215 9.41 8.37 1.16
CA VAL A 215 9.70 8.74 2.56
C VAL A 215 10.42 10.08 2.62
N ARG A 216 11.54 10.20 1.91
CA ARG A 216 12.36 11.42 1.93
C ARG A 216 11.56 12.63 1.50
N LYS A 217 10.87 12.55 0.36
CA LYS A 217 10.15 13.70 -0.20
C LYS A 217 8.95 14.10 0.64
N THR A 218 8.21 13.15 1.19
CA THR A 218 7.13 13.44 2.14
C THR A 218 7.65 14.11 3.40
N VAL A 219 8.71 13.59 4.01
CA VAL A 219 9.31 14.17 5.23
C VAL A 219 9.84 15.57 4.95
N ASP A 220 10.60 15.76 3.86
CA ASP A 220 11.12 17.08 3.48
C ASP A 220 9.98 18.11 3.33
N THR A 221 8.86 17.72 2.72
CA THR A 221 7.70 18.62 2.57
C THR A 221 7.02 18.90 3.90
N ILE A 222 6.89 17.92 4.80
CA ILE A 222 6.37 18.15 6.15
C ILE A 222 7.24 19.17 6.88
N LYS A 223 8.57 18.99 6.88
CA LYS A 223 9.51 19.88 7.60
C LYS A 223 9.37 21.34 7.18
N LYS A 224 9.21 21.61 5.88
CA LYS A 224 8.95 22.97 5.37
C LYS A 224 7.72 23.64 5.98
N PHE A 225 6.70 22.87 6.38
CA PHE A 225 5.53 23.45 7.05
C PHE A 225 5.82 23.90 8.48
N TRP A 226 6.95 23.51 9.07
CA TRP A 226 7.39 23.86 10.43
C TRP A 226 8.62 24.77 10.49
N GLU A 227 9.28 25.08 9.37
CA GLU A 227 10.48 25.94 9.34
C GLU A 227 10.23 27.41 9.75
N ASP A 228 8.97 27.88 9.73
CA ASP A 228 8.59 29.27 10.08
C ASP A 228 7.48 29.34 11.17
N ALA A 229 7.36 28.31 12.01
CA ALA A 229 6.30 28.20 13.03
C ALA A 229 6.81 28.45 14.46
#